data_AF-A0AA37LAJ6-F1
#
_entry.id   AF-A0AA37LAJ6-F1
#
_cell.length_a   1.000
_cell.length_b   1.000
_cell.length_c   1.000
_cell.angle_alpha   90.00
_cell.angle_beta   90.00
_cell.angle_gamma   90.00
#
_symmetry.space_group_name_H-M   'P 1'
#
loop_
_entity.id
_entity.type
_entity.pdbx_description
1 polymer ?
#
loop_
_entity_poly.entity_id
_entity_poly.type
_entity_poly.pdbx_seq_one_letter_code
_entity_poly.pdbx_strand_id
1 'polypeptide(L)'
;MAGDSTPREATREEMRDAKLPLAYRDSCAHLLIPLNRCRVDSWYLPWKCNVRLPSPPMPHSAAPGASPPRPVPTRPPLRDHDERHSYEKCQYDEFKKRVAKMNELRAEKGTRSN
;
A
#
# COMPACT_ATOMS: atom_id res chain seq x y z
N MET A 1 15.83 -22.55 8.02
CA MET A 1 15.94 -21.51 6.98
C MET A 1 15.13 -20.32 7.45
N ALA A 2 15.79 -19.23 7.85
CA ALA A 2 15.13 -18.01 8.28
C ALA A 2 14.59 -17.31 7.03
N GLY A 3 13.27 -17.21 6.91
CA GLY A 3 12.63 -16.38 5.90
C GLY A 3 12.95 -14.93 6.21
N ASP A 4 13.77 -14.32 5.35
CA ASP A 4 14.06 -12.89 5.37
C ASP A 4 12.73 -12.13 5.28
N SER A 5 12.42 -11.38 6.33
CA SER A 5 11.18 -10.62 6.49
C SER A 5 11.19 -9.33 5.65
N THR A 6 11.86 -9.31 4.51
CA THR A 6 11.82 -8.18 3.58
C THR A 6 10.46 -8.16 2.86
N PRO A 7 9.68 -7.08 3.00
CA PRO A 7 8.44 -6.91 2.23
C PRO A 7 8.76 -6.93 0.74
N ARG A 8 7.95 -7.66 -0.05
CA ARG A 8 8.11 -7.73 -1.50
C ARG A 8 7.99 -6.34 -2.12
N GLU A 9 9.07 -5.82 -2.69
CA GLU A 9 9.03 -4.59 -3.47
C GLU A 9 8.24 -4.78 -4.77
N ALA A 10 7.59 -3.72 -5.26
CA ALA A 10 6.85 -3.77 -6.51
C ALA A 10 7.82 -3.77 -7.68
N THR A 11 7.56 -4.60 -8.67
CA THR A 11 8.33 -4.57 -9.91
C THR A 11 8.04 -3.28 -10.68
N ARG A 12 8.99 -2.88 -11.54
CA ARG A 12 8.82 -1.70 -12.41
C ARG A 12 7.60 -1.82 -13.33
N GLU A 13 7.30 -3.04 -13.79
CA GLU A 13 6.13 -3.32 -14.62
C GLU A 13 4.83 -3.13 -13.83
N GLU A 14 4.75 -3.66 -12.60
CA GLU A 14 3.59 -3.45 -11.72
C GLU A 14 3.34 -1.97 -11.43
N MET A 15 4.40 -1.17 -11.23
CA MET A 15 4.28 0.28 -11.02
C MET A 15 3.83 1.04 -12.28
N ARG A 16 4.27 0.59 -13.47
CA ARG A 16 3.81 1.12 -14.76
C ARG A 16 2.33 0.80 -14.98
N ASP A 17 1.94 -0.45 -14.75
CA ASP A 17 0.60 -0.95 -14.99
C ASP A 17 -0.42 -0.35 -14.02
N ALA A 18 0.01 -0.10 -12.78
CA ALA A 18 -0.74 0.66 -11.79
C ALA A 18 -0.76 2.18 -12.05
N LYS A 19 -0.06 2.65 -13.10
CA LYS A 19 0.02 4.06 -13.51
C LYS A 19 0.47 4.99 -12.38
N LEU A 20 1.44 4.56 -11.57
CA LEU A 20 1.98 5.39 -10.50
C LEU A 20 2.73 6.61 -11.08
N PRO A 21 2.50 7.83 -10.57
CA PRO A 21 3.34 8.99 -10.87
C PRO A 21 4.78 8.75 -10.43
N LEU A 22 5.75 9.39 -11.10
CA LEU A 22 7.18 9.19 -10.85
C LEU A 22 7.57 9.36 -9.37
N ALA A 23 6.96 10.32 -8.67
CA ALA A 23 7.24 10.58 -7.26
C ALA A 23 6.89 9.41 -6.31
N TYR A 24 5.99 8.52 -6.72
CA TYR A 24 5.49 7.40 -5.90
C TYR A 24 6.01 6.04 -6.38
N ARG A 25 7.04 6.03 -7.23
CA ARG A 25 7.71 4.80 -7.70
C ARG A 25 8.93 4.49 -6.82
N ASP A 26 8.69 4.36 -5.53
CA ASP A 26 9.70 4.14 -4.50
C ASP A 26 9.63 2.72 -3.92
N SER A 27 10.50 2.41 -2.95
CA SER A 27 10.52 1.10 -2.27
C SER A 27 9.18 0.77 -1.60
N CYS A 28 8.41 1.79 -1.20
CA CYS A 28 7.08 1.65 -0.59
C CYS A 28 5.93 1.43 -1.59
N ALA A 29 6.16 1.44 -2.90
CA ALA A 29 5.11 1.36 -3.92
C ALA A 29 4.26 0.07 -3.86
N HIS A 30 4.81 -1.02 -3.32
CA HIS A 30 4.10 -2.29 -3.13
C HIS A 30 2.91 -2.20 -2.17
N LEU A 31 2.93 -1.22 -1.24
CA LEU A 31 1.82 -0.93 -0.32
C LEU A 31 0.84 0.07 -0.93
N LEU A 32 1.33 0.94 -1.82
CA LEU A 32 0.50 1.97 -2.47
C LEU A 32 -0.42 1.40 -3.55
N ILE A 33 0.05 0.40 -4.32
CA ILE A 33 -0.76 -0.24 -5.36
C ILE A 33 -2.07 -0.83 -4.80
N PRO A 34 -2.06 -1.67 -3.74
CA PRO A 34 -3.30 -2.18 -3.15
C PRO A 34 -4.11 -1.07 -2.47
N LEU A 35 -3.48 -0.11 -1.78
CA LEU A 35 -4.16 1.05 -1.18
C LEU A 35 -4.96 1.86 -2.21
N ASN A 36 -4.37 2.13 -3.38
CA ASN A 36 -5.03 2.90 -4.43
C ASN A 36 -6.18 2.11 -5.08
N ARG A 37 -6.05 0.77 -5.18
CA ARG A 37 -7.19 -0.08 -5.58
C ARG A 37 -8.33 0.07 -4.58
N CYS A 38 -8.06 -0.11 -3.28
CA CYS A 38 -9.07 0.05 -2.23
C CYS A 38 -9.74 1.43 -2.26
N ARG A 39 -8.97 2.51 -2.45
CA ARG A 39 -9.50 3.89 -2.56
C ARG A 39 -10.48 4.04 -3.73
N VAL A 40 -10.13 3.54 -4.91
CA VAL A 40 -11.01 3.63 -6.09
C VAL A 40 -12.26 2.79 -5.89
N ASP A 41 -12.14 1.57 -5.37
CA ASP A 41 -13.27 0.65 -5.19
C ASP A 41 -14.26 1.13 -4.13
N SER A 42 -13.73 1.75 -3.08
CA SER A 42 -14.51 2.33 -2.00
C SER A 42 -14.90 3.77 -2.24
N TRP A 43 -14.67 4.32 -3.45
CA TRP A 43 -15.00 5.71 -3.79
C TRP A 43 -14.40 6.75 -2.82
N TYR A 44 -13.20 6.47 -2.30
CA TYR A 44 -12.46 7.32 -1.36
C TYR A 44 -13.24 7.64 -0.08
N LEU A 45 -14.15 6.76 0.33
CA LEU A 45 -14.91 6.93 1.56
C LEU A 45 -13.96 7.02 2.78
N PRO A 46 -14.09 8.06 3.65
CA PRO A 46 -13.12 8.35 4.71
C PRO A 46 -12.91 7.24 5.75
N TRP A 47 -13.84 6.29 5.88
CA TRP A 47 -13.79 5.20 6.87
C TRP A 47 -13.32 3.85 6.28
N LYS A 48 -12.90 3.83 5.02
CA LYS A 48 -12.36 2.65 4.34
C LYS A 48 -10.84 2.76 4.14
N CYS A 49 -10.19 1.61 4.00
CA CYS A 49 -8.76 1.49 3.68
C CYS A 49 -7.77 2.01 4.75
N ASN A 50 -8.24 2.38 5.95
CA ASN A 50 -7.44 2.95 7.04
C ASN A 50 -7.47 2.14 8.34
N VAL A 51 -8.51 1.36 8.56
CA VAL A 51 -8.77 0.65 9.82
C VAL A 51 -9.06 -0.79 9.50
N ARG A 52 -8.41 -1.70 10.24
CA ARG A 52 -8.83 -3.10 10.43
C ARG A 52 -10.21 -3.10 11.07
N LEU A 53 -11.23 -2.80 10.27
CA LEU A 53 -12.59 -3.06 10.67
C LEU A 53 -12.76 -4.57 10.57
N PRO A 54 -13.17 -5.26 11.64
CA PRO A 54 -13.59 -6.65 11.49
C PRO A 54 -14.63 -6.65 10.38
N SER A 55 -14.37 -7.45 9.34
CA SER A 55 -15.36 -7.69 8.30
C SER A 55 -16.68 -7.99 9.03
N PRO A 56 -17.76 -7.21 8.86
CA PRO A 56 -19.05 -7.68 9.34
C PRO A 56 -19.24 -9.07 8.73
N PRO A 57 -19.79 -10.06 9.48
CA PRO A 57 -20.01 -11.37 8.90
C PRO A 57 -20.78 -11.15 7.60
N MET A 58 -20.12 -11.44 6.47
CA MET A 58 -20.78 -11.43 5.18
C MET A 58 -22.06 -12.27 5.38
N PRO A 59 -23.25 -11.77 5.03
CA PRO A 59 -24.43 -12.60 5.07
C PRO A 59 -24.20 -13.71 4.04
N HIS A 60 -23.73 -14.86 4.50
CA HIS A 60 -23.60 -16.08 3.72
C HIS A 60 -24.99 -16.71 3.54
N SER A 61 -25.95 -15.92 3.10
CA SER A 61 -27.26 -16.38 2.69
C SER A 61 -27.56 -15.68 1.39
N ALA A 62 -27.07 -16.28 0.30
CA ALA A 62 -27.53 -15.96 -1.04
C ALA A 62 -29.05 -15.98 -1.04
N ALA A 63 -29.67 -14.88 -1.50
CA ALA A 63 -31.10 -14.87 -1.74
C ALA A 63 -31.43 -15.97 -2.78
N PRO A 64 -32.42 -16.86 -2.52
CA PRO A 64 -32.83 -17.84 -3.51
C PRO A 64 -33.40 -17.09 -4.73
N GLY A 65 -32.75 -17.18 -5.88
CA GLY A 65 -33.22 -16.60 -7.15
C GLY A 65 -32.34 -15.54 -7.80
N ALA A 66 -31.20 -15.16 -7.21
CA ALA A 66 -30.23 -14.33 -7.93
C ALA A 66 -29.53 -15.15 -9.01
N SER A 67 -29.62 -14.71 -10.27
CA SER A 67 -28.81 -15.25 -11.37
C SER A 67 -27.32 -15.18 -10.99
N PRO A 68 -26.48 -16.18 -11.36
CA PRO A 68 -25.06 -16.12 -11.05
C PRO A 68 -24.48 -14.84 -11.67
N PRO A 69 -23.68 -14.05 -10.92
CA PRO A 69 -22.96 -12.95 -11.53
C PRO A 69 -22.10 -13.51 -12.65
N ARG A 70 -22.03 -12.80 -13.78
CA ARG A 70 -21.09 -13.12 -14.87
C ARG A 70 -19.70 -13.36 -14.25
N PRO A 71 -18.87 -14.26 -14.81
CA PRO A 71 -17.51 -14.45 -14.33
C PRO A 71 -16.74 -13.14 -14.54
N VAL A 72 -16.75 -12.28 -13.52
CA VAL A 72 -15.76 -11.24 -13.38
C VAL A 72 -14.44 -11.95 -13.11
N PRO A 73 -13.33 -11.54 -13.75
CA PRO A 73 -12.02 -12.07 -13.40
C PRO A 73 -11.90 -11.96 -11.89
N THR A 74 -11.73 -13.10 -11.21
CA THR A 74 -11.84 -13.23 -9.76
C THR A 74 -10.83 -12.28 -9.14
N ARG A 75 -11.33 -11.11 -8.76
CA ARG A 75 -10.55 -10.07 -8.13
C ARG A 75 -10.08 -10.68 -6.82
N PRO A 76 -8.76 -10.75 -6.57
CA PRO A 76 -8.26 -11.38 -5.36
C PRO A 76 -8.96 -10.75 -4.15
N PRO A 77 -9.39 -11.56 -3.15
CA PRO A 77 -10.11 -11.05 -2.00
C PRO A 77 -9.27 -9.94 -1.36
N LEU A 78 -9.90 -8.78 -1.17
CA LEU A 78 -9.33 -7.62 -0.49
C LEU A 78 -8.86 -8.08 0.90
N ARG A 79 -7.55 -8.32 1.04
CA ARG A 79 -6.94 -8.70 2.31
C ARG A 79 -6.90 -7.47 3.21
N ASP A 80 -7.83 -7.44 4.16
CA ASP A 80 -7.80 -6.77 5.47
C ASP A 80 -6.74 -5.64 5.67
N HIS A 81 -7.11 -4.44 5.24
CA HIS A 81 -7.29 -3.28 6.13
C HIS A 81 -6.15 -2.85 7.10
N ASP A 82 -4.93 -2.70 6.59
CA ASP A 82 -3.93 -1.77 7.18
C ASP A 82 -3.09 -1.07 6.08
N GLU A 83 -3.69 -0.84 4.91
CA GLU A 83 -2.95 -0.38 3.73
C GLU A 83 -2.46 1.07 3.88
N ARG A 84 -3.26 1.95 4.53
CA ARG A 84 -2.88 3.35 4.72
C ARG A 84 -1.74 3.53 5.73
N HIS A 85 -1.87 3.00 6.94
CA HIS A 85 -0.83 3.21 7.95
C HIS A 85 0.43 2.40 7.63
N SER A 86 0.33 1.23 6.99
CA SER A 86 1.54 0.54 6.50
C SER A 86 2.30 1.35 5.46
N TYR A 87 1.61 1.94 4.48
CA TYR A 87 2.24 2.81 3.48
C TYR A 87 2.86 4.06 4.13
N GLU A 88 2.12 4.74 5.01
CA GLU A 88 2.60 5.93 5.72
C GLU A 88 3.78 5.62 6.65
N LYS A 89 3.78 4.46 7.32
CA LYS A 89 4.89 3.98 8.14
C LYS A 89 6.14 3.73 7.29
N CYS A 90 5.98 3.06 6.14
CA CYS A 90 7.10 2.82 5.22
C CYS A 90 7.75 4.14 4.77
N GLN A 91 6.93 5.13 4.39
CA GLN A 91 7.42 6.46 4.02
C GLN A 91 8.17 7.16 5.16
N TYR A 92 7.68 7.01 6.39
CA TYR A 92 8.31 7.59 7.56
C TYR A 92 9.65 6.93 7.88
N ASP A 93 9.75 5.61 7.73
CA ASP A 93 11.00 4.87 7.92
C ASP A 93 12.02 5.25 6.84
N GLU A 94 11.62 5.41 5.57
CA GLU A 94 12.47 5.95 4.51
C GLU A 94 12.91 7.39 4.78
N PHE A 95 12.02 8.23 5.31
CA PHE A 95 12.38 9.59 5.72
C PHE A 95 13.45 9.59 6.82
N LYS A 96 13.31 8.74 7.85
CA LYS A 96 14.33 8.59 8.91
C LYS A 96 15.69 8.16 8.36
N LYS A 97 15.72 7.22 7.41
CA LYS A 97 16.97 6.82 6.73
C LYS A 97 17.62 8.00 6.00
N ARG A 98 16.83 8.81 5.30
CA ARG A 98 17.32 10.02 4.62
C ARG A 98 17.84 11.07 5.61
N VAL A 99 17.18 11.24 6.75
CA VAL A 99 17.66 12.15 7.83
C VAL A 99 18.98 11.65 8.42
N ALA A 100 19.10 10.35 8.71
CA ALA A 100 20.34 9.76 9.19
C ALA A 100 21.51 10.01 8.22
N LYS A 101 21.30 9.72 6.92
CA LYS A 101 22.28 10.00 5.86
C LYS A 101 22.63 11.48 5.75
N MET A 102 21.66 12.37 5.89
CA MET A 102 21.93 13.81 5.89
C MET A 102 22.74 14.27 7.10
N ASN A 103 22.53 13.66 8.27
CA ASN A 103 23.31 13.96 9.48
C ASN A 103 24.75 13.45 9.35
N GLU A 104 24.95 12.27 8.78
CA GLU A 104 26.29 11.73 8.43
C GLU A 104 27.03 12.68 7.48
N LEU A 105 26.39 13.06 6.37
CA LEU A 105 26.99 14.00 5.40
C LEU A 105 27.30 15.38 6.01
N ARG A 106 26.49 15.84 6.98
CA ARG A 106 26.74 17.10 7.71
C ARG A 106 27.92 16.99 8.67
N ALA A 107 28.07 15.84 9.34
CA ALA A 107 29.21 15.57 10.20
C ALA A 107 30.52 15.50 9.41
N GLU A 108 30.47 14.97 8.18
CA GLU A 108 31.63 14.90 7.28
C GLU A 108 31.97 16.23 6.59
N LYS A 109 30.95 16.94 6.06
CA LYS A 109 31.17 18.09 5.17
C LYS A 109 31.13 19.45 5.87
N GLY A 110 30.82 19.50 7.17
CA GLY A 110 31.11 20.62 8.08
C GLY A 110 30.47 21.99 7.77
N THR A 111 29.76 22.18 6.66
CA THR A 111 29.13 23.47 6.31
C THR A 111 27.84 23.26 5.53
N ARG A 112 26.74 23.79 6.05
CA ARG A 112 25.48 23.92 5.31
C ARG A 112 25.57 25.23 4.53
N SER A 113 25.94 25.16 3.25
CA SER A 113 25.95 26.35 2.39
C SER A 113 24.53 26.92 2.38
N ASN A 114 24.42 28.21 2.73
CA ASN A 114 23.17 28.98 2.74
C ASN A 114 22.86 29.53 1.36
#